data_AF-A0A846DJC3-F1
#
_entry.id   AF-A0A846DJC3-F1
#
_cell.length_a   1.000
_cell.length_b   1.000
_cell.length_c   1.000
_cell.angle_alpha   90.00
_cell.angle_beta   90.00
_cell.angle_gamma   90.00
#
_symmetry.space_group_name_H-M   'P 1'
#
loop_
_entity.id
_entity.type
_entity.pdbx_description
1 polymer ?
#
loop_
_entity_poly.entity_id
_entity_poly.type
_entity_poly.pdbx_seq_one_letter_code
_entity_poly.pdbx_strand_id
1 'polypeptide(L)'
;WQGNRHFKWEAISYVVSLSPVFKPLATVLRLPPLMSIGTKFYKTIASNRRIAGKFTAPLKFRPLEVRSLLLLNIITLLLLTYTSIWNLRNFANATMQNSFVSKTLRRKTFNSVDWISRLTRLDQSWSIFAPNPPRDDGWHVIQGKLKDGTEIDVLNGGDVTWEKPSIKQRNSLYRNMQWRTYFINLNRAIGRKLYPYYSKYLCREWNAKYKGSKQLDSFDIYFMKERTVPPGETQDIEKNNHWQQSCFDEKNKK
;
A
#
# COMPACT_ATOMS: atom_id res chain seq x y z
N TRP A 1 -36.27 26.97 3.16
CA TRP A 1 -37.48 26.42 3.80
C TRP A 1 -38.53 26.21 2.70
N GLN A 2 -38.70 24.98 2.19
CA GLN A 2 -39.43 24.68 0.94
C GLN A 2 -40.94 24.40 1.14
N GLY A 3 -41.65 25.14 2.00
CA GLY A 3 -43.12 25.08 2.13
C GLY A 3 -43.75 23.77 2.65
N ASN A 4 -43.05 22.64 2.61
CA ASN A 4 -43.57 21.34 3.02
C ASN A 4 -43.39 21.12 4.52
N ARG A 5 -44.51 20.98 5.24
CA ARG A 5 -44.53 20.67 6.68
C ARG A 5 -44.70 19.16 6.86
N HIS A 6 -43.67 18.51 7.40
CA HIS A 6 -43.74 17.11 7.82
C HIS A 6 -44.16 17.03 9.29
N PHE A 7 -45.03 16.07 9.65
CA PHE A 7 -45.53 15.92 11.02
C PHE A 7 -45.34 14.48 11.53
N LYS A 8 -45.39 14.32 12.86
CA LYS A 8 -45.39 13.00 13.53
C LYS A 8 -44.16 12.18 13.10
N TRP A 9 -44.34 10.90 12.80
CA TRP A 9 -43.26 10.00 12.42
C TRP A 9 -42.61 10.34 11.07
N GLU A 10 -43.37 10.97 10.16
CA GLU A 10 -42.83 11.45 8.88
C GLU A 10 -41.74 12.50 9.09
N ALA A 11 -41.93 13.43 10.04
CA ALA A 11 -40.94 14.44 10.39
C ALA A 11 -39.62 13.82 10.87
N ILE A 12 -39.69 12.77 11.68
CA ILE A 12 -38.51 12.03 12.16
C ILE A 12 -37.77 11.40 10.98
N SER A 13 -38.50 10.71 10.09
CA SER A 13 -37.91 10.11 8.90
C SER A 13 -37.27 11.15 7.96
N TYR A 14 -37.86 12.35 7.87
CA TYR A 14 -37.32 13.46 7.10
C TYR A 14 -36.00 13.97 7.67
N VAL A 15 -35.94 14.26 8.98
CA VAL A 15 -34.71 14.73 9.64
C VAL A 15 -33.58 13.72 9.49
N VAL A 16 -33.87 12.43 9.69
CA VAL A 16 -32.89 11.35 9.50
C VAL A 16 -32.37 11.31 8.06
N SER A 17 -33.23 11.60 7.08
CA SER A 17 -32.84 11.61 5.66
C SER A 17 -31.91 12.77 5.25
N LEU A 18 -31.81 13.82 6.08
CA LEU A 18 -30.90 14.95 5.82
C LEU A 18 -29.43 14.62 6.12
N SER A 19 -29.17 13.60 6.94
CA SER A 19 -27.80 13.18 7.26
C SER A 19 -27.28 12.18 6.22
N PRO A 20 -26.12 12.41 5.58
CA PRO A 20 -25.51 11.44 4.67
C PRO A 20 -25.24 10.08 5.31
N VAL A 21 -24.92 10.06 6.61
CA VAL A 21 -24.62 8.84 7.37
C VAL A 21 -25.89 8.06 7.69
N PHE A 22 -26.97 8.76 8.10
CA PHE A 22 -28.22 8.11 8.50
C PHE A 22 -29.27 8.00 7.38
N LYS A 23 -28.97 8.49 6.18
CA LYS A 23 -29.87 8.42 5.02
C LYS A 23 -30.40 7.00 4.73
N PRO A 24 -29.61 5.91 4.79
CA PRO A 24 -30.13 4.56 4.57
C PRO A 24 -31.20 4.15 5.59
N LEU A 25 -31.06 4.60 6.84
CA LEU A 25 -32.03 4.33 7.90
C LEU A 25 -33.37 5.02 7.63
N ALA A 26 -33.37 6.20 7.00
CA ALA A 26 -34.60 6.89 6.63
C ALA A 26 -35.49 6.07 5.69
N THR A 27 -34.90 5.27 4.79
CA THR A 27 -35.64 4.36 3.91
C THR A 27 -36.40 3.31 4.72
N VAL A 28 -35.76 2.72 5.73
CA VAL A 28 -36.38 1.76 6.64
C VAL A 28 -37.49 2.43 7.46
N LEU A 29 -37.24 3.62 8.00
CA LEU A 29 -38.22 4.35 8.81
C LEU A 29 -39.50 4.70 8.04
N ARG A 30 -39.42 4.85 6.71
CA ARG A 30 -40.55 5.13 5.81
C ARG A 30 -41.37 3.90 5.42
N LEU A 31 -40.98 2.69 5.84
CA LEU A 31 -41.76 1.49 5.57
C LEU A 31 -43.17 1.61 6.19
N PRO A 32 -44.25 1.19 5.49
CA PRO A 32 -45.62 1.32 5.96
C PRO A 32 -45.90 0.84 7.39
N PRO A 33 -45.42 -0.34 7.84
CA PRO A 33 -45.65 -0.78 9.22
C PRO A 33 -45.02 0.15 10.25
N LEU A 34 -43.78 0.60 10.02
CA LEU A 34 -43.08 1.51 10.93
C LEU A 34 -43.70 2.91 10.93
N MET A 35 -44.18 3.38 9.77
CA MET A 35 -44.93 4.63 9.66
C MET A 35 -46.21 4.61 10.50
N SER A 36 -46.96 3.52 10.44
CA SER A 36 -48.20 3.35 11.22
C SER A 36 -47.92 3.25 12.73
N ILE A 37 -46.99 2.37 13.13
CA ILE A 37 -46.62 2.17 14.53
C ILE A 37 -46.05 3.45 15.13
N GLY A 38 -45.11 4.09 14.45
CA GLY A 38 -44.47 5.31 14.90
C GLY A 38 -45.44 6.49 15.02
N THR A 39 -46.39 6.59 14.08
CA THR A 39 -47.45 7.60 14.15
C THR A 39 -48.40 7.34 15.33
N LYS A 40 -48.75 6.08 15.61
CA LYS A 40 -49.56 5.68 16.77
C LYS A 40 -48.83 6.01 18.07
N PHE A 41 -47.54 5.71 18.16
CA PHE A 41 -46.68 6.04 19.30
C PHE A 41 -46.62 7.56 19.53
N TYR A 42 -46.37 8.34 18.47
CA TYR A 42 -46.38 9.81 18.54
C TYR A 42 -47.72 10.34 19.05
N LYS A 43 -48.85 9.87 18.51
CA LYS A 43 -50.20 10.28 18.96
C LYS A 43 -50.45 9.92 20.42
N THR A 44 -49.94 8.78 20.88
CA THR A 44 -50.04 8.32 22.28
C THR A 44 -49.27 9.27 23.20
N ILE A 45 -48.04 9.66 22.83
CA ILE A 45 -47.26 10.67 23.57
C ILE A 45 -47.97 12.03 23.55
N ALA A 46 -48.47 12.46 22.39
CA ALA A 46 -49.12 13.76 22.22
C ALA A 46 -50.39 13.89 23.07
N SER A 47 -51.21 12.84 23.13
CA SER A 47 -52.41 12.79 23.99
C SER A 47 -52.06 12.69 25.49
N ASN A 48 -50.92 12.10 25.84
CA ASN A 48 -50.44 11.95 27.22
C ASN A 48 -49.31 12.93 27.58
N ARG A 49 -49.29 14.12 26.95
CA ARG A 49 -48.15 15.07 27.03
C ARG A 49 -47.68 15.41 28.44
N ARG A 50 -48.59 15.42 29.42
CA ARG A 50 -48.26 15.73 30.83
C ARG A 50 -47.44 14.63 31.49
N ILE A 51 -47.74 13.37 31.20
CA ILE A 51 -46.99 12.21 31.71
C ILE A 51 -45.66 12.10 30.97
N ALA A 52 -45.69 12.20 29.64
CA ALA A 52 -44.48 12.18 28.81
C ALA A 52 -43.51 13.31 29.19
N GLY A 53 -44.01 14.53 29.44
CA GLY A 53 -43.19 15.66 29.87
C GLY A 53 -42.56 15.48 31.26
N LYS A 54 -43.25 14.80 32.20
CA LYS A 54 -42.64 14.42 33.48
C LYS A 54 -41.56 13.36 33.30
N PHE A 55 -41.78 12.39 32.42
CA PHE A 55 -40.82 11.35 32.10
C PHE A 55 -39.55 11.90 31.43
N THR A 56 -39.67 12.87 30.51
CA THR A 56 -38.53 13.50 29.82
C THR A 56 -37.96 14.71 30.55
N ALA A 57 -38.51 15.12 31.69
CA ALA A 57 -38.03 16.26 32.48
C ALA A 57 -36.52 16.22 32.82
N PRO A 58 -35.89 15.05 33.05
CA PRO A 58 -34.43 14.97 33.24
C PRO A 58 -33.61 15.27 31.97
N LEU A 59 -34.18 15.06 30.78
CA LEU A 59 -33.52 15.27 29.47
C LEU A 59 -33.58 16.76 29.06
N LYS A 60 -32.99 17.62 29.87
CA LYS A 60 -32.92 19.05 29.56
C LYS A 60 -32.03 19.28 28.33
N PHE A 61 -32.55 20.00 27.34
CA PHE A 61 -31.74 20.52 26.25
C PHE A 61 -30.64 21.41 26.84
N ARG A 62 -29.38 21.06 26.59
CA ARG A 62 -28.24 21.90 26.89
C ARG A 62 -27.75 22.46 25.56
N PRO A 63 -27.77 23.79 25.36
CA PRO A 63 -27.16 24.34 24.15
C PRO A 63 -25.69 23.90 24.11
N LEU A 64 -25.23 23.50 22.92
CA LEU A 64 -23.82 23.27 22.67
C LEU A 64 -23.12 24.63 22.73
N GLU A 65 -22.67 25.02 23.91
CA GLU A 65 -21.75 26.14 24.08
C GLU A 65 -20.37 25.68 23.61
N VAL A 66 -19.99 26.09 22.41
CA VAL A 66 -18.61 25.91 21.92
C VAL A 66 -17.72 26.86 22.72
N ARG A 67 -17.23 26.39 23.86
CA ARG A 67 -16.22 27.10 24.64
C ARG A 67 -14.87 26.85 24.00
N SER A 68 -14.33 27.85 23.33
CA SER A 68 -12.98 27.75 22.78
C SER A 68 -11.98 28.05 23.89
N LEU A 69 -11.19 27.06 24.26
CA LEU A 69 -10.02 27.25 25.10
C LEU A 69 -8.91 27.82 24.22
N LEU A 70 -8.30 28.94 24.61
CA LEU A 70 -7.22 29.57 23.86
C LEU A 70 -6.11 28.56 23.52
N LEU A 71 -5.76 27.69 24.47
CA LEU A 71 -4.78 26.62 24.27
C LEU A 71 -5.17 25.68 23.13
N LEU A 72 -6.44 25.23 23.07
CA LEU A 72 -6.92 24.36 22.00
C LEU A 72 -6.90 25.07 20.65
N ASN A 73 -7.22 26.36 20.61
CA ASN A 73 -7.14 27.16 19.38
C ASN A 73 -5.69 27.27 18.89
N ILE A 74 -4.73 27.51 19.81
CA ILE A 74 -3.30 27.57 19.48
C ILE A 74 -2.82 26.21 18.96
N ILE A 75 -3.13 25.11 19.65
CA ILE A 75 -2.76 23.76 19.20
C ILE A 75 -3.33 23.48 17.81
N THR A 76 -4.61 23.82 17.60
CA THR A 76 -5.27 23.64 16.30
C THR A 76 -4.57 24.44 15.20
N LEU A 77 -4.23 25.71 15.46
CA LEU A 77 -3.52 26.56 14.51
C LEU A 77 -2.13 26.02 14.18
N LEU A 78 -1.40 25.52 15.18
CA LEU A 78 -0.08 24.89 15.00
C LEU A 78 -0.17 23.64 14.13
N LEU A 79 -1.15 22.76 14.40
CA LEU A 79 -1.37 21.55 13.59
C LEU A 79 -1.74 21.90 12.15
N LEU A 80 -2.68 22.83 11.95
CA LEU A 80 -3.08 23.27 10.61
C LEU A 80 -1.92 23.90 9.85
N THR A 81 -1.09 24.70 10.51
CA THR A 81 0.09 25.32 9.92
C THR A 81 1.12 24.25 9.55
N TYR A 82 1.38 23.29 10.43
CA TYR A 82 2.31 22.19 10.17
C TYR A 82 1.86 21.35 8.96
N THR A 83 0.60 20.91 8.93
CA THR A 83 0.06 20.14 7.81
C THR A 83 0.06 20.95 6.51
N SER A 84 -0.21 22.25 6.57
CA SER A 84 -0.18 23.13 5.39
C SER A 84 1.24 23.28 4.84
N ILE A 85 2.24 23.48 5.70
CA ILE A 85 3.66 23.54 5.32
C ILE A 85 4.10 22.20 4.73
N TRP A 86 3.68 21.08 5.33
CA TRP A 86 3.97 19.74 4.83
C TRP A 86 3.43 19.53 3.41
N ASN A 87 2.15 19.87 3.18
CA ASN A 87 1.51 19.78 1.87
C ASN A 87 2.18 20.69 0.84
N LEU A 88 2.47 21.95 1.22
CA LEU A 88 3.15 22.90 0.34
C LEU A 88 4.56 22.43 -0.03
N ARG A 89 5.31 21.87 0.91
CA ARG A 89 6.64 21.31 0.67
C ARG A 89 6.58 20.17 -0.35
N ASN A 90 5.65 19.23 -0.18
CA ASN A 90 5.50 18.11 -1.11
C ASN A 90 5.10 18.60 -2.51
N PHE A 91 4.15 19.52 -2.61
CA PHE A 91 3.74 20.12 -3.88
C PHE A 91 4.88 20.89 -4.56
N ALA A 92 5.57 21.79 -3.83
CA ALA A 92 6.68 22.57 -4.39
C ALA A 92 7.85 21.68 -4.83
N ASN A 93 8.12 20.58 -4.12
CA ASN A 93 9.13 19.61 -4.53
C ASN A 93 8.75 18.86 -5.82
N ALA A 94 7.47 18.53 -5.99
CA ALA A 94 6.99 17.81 -7.16
C ALA A 94 6.88 18.72 -8.40
N THR A 95 6.38 19.94 -8.25
CA THR A 95 6.00 20.81 -9.37
C THR A 95 6.96 21.97 -9.60
N MET A 96 7.58 22.51 -8.54
CA MET A 96 8.38 23.74 -8.60
C MET A 96 9.85 23.49 -8.28
N GLN A 97 10.46 22.52 -8.97
CA GLN A 97 11.86 22.17 -8.77
C GLN A 97 12.78 23.39 -8.93
N ASN A 98 13.77 23.52 -8.04
CA ASN A 98 14.76 24.62 -8.00
C ASN A 98 14.21 26.04 -7.76
N SER A 99 12.92 26.21 -7.45
CA SER A 99 12.33 27.50 -7.05
C SER A 99 12.81 27.99 -5.68
N PHE A 100 12.73 29.31 -5.43
CA PHE A 100 12.99 29.91 -4.11
C PHE A 100 12.14 29.28 -2.99
N VAL A 101 10.87 28.97 -3.29
CA VAL A 101 9.93 28.31 -2.36
C VAL A 101 10.44 26.91 -1.99
N SER A 102 10.77 26.07 -2.97
CA SER A 102 11.27 24.71 -2.73
C SER A 102 12.59 24.71 -1.94
N LYS A 103 13.51 25.64 -2.24
CA LYS A 103 14.79 25.80 -1.52
C LYS A 103 14.58 26.24 -0.06
N THR A 104 13.64 27.16 0.18
CA THR A 104 13.32 27.65 1.53
C THR A 104 12.68 26.56 2.39
N LEU A 105 11.74 25.79 1.84
CA LEU A 105 11.07 24.68 2.54
C LEU A 105 11.99 23.46 2.77
N ARG A 106 13.13 23.37 2.07
CA ARG A 106 14.17 22.34 2.28
C ARG A 106 15.20 22.72 3.34
N ARG A 107 15.17 23.94 3.88
CA ARG A 107 16.13 24.40 4.91
C ARG A 107 16.11 23.48 6.13
N LYS A 108 17.28 23.35 6.77
CA LYS A 108 17.51 22.46 7.93
C LYS A 108 16.51 22.67 9.07
N THR A 109 16.04 23.91 9.27
CA THR A 109 15.02 24.29 10.27
C THR A 109 13.68 23.56 10.09
N PHE A 110 13.25 23.29 8.85
CA PHE A 110 12.02 22.52 8.62
C PHE A 110 12.26 21.01 8.71
N ASN A 111 13.50 20.55 8.51
CA ASN A 111 13.86 19.15 8.69
C ASN A 111 14.01 18.75 10.16
N SER A 112 14.29 19.69 11.08
CA SER A 112 14.41 19.37 12.51
C SER A 112 13.08 18.96 13.17
N VAL A 113 11.94 19.30 12.55
CA VAL A 113 10.60 18.91 13.00
C VAL A 113 10.03 17.71 12.22
N ASP A 114 10.84 17.02 11.42
CA ASP A 114 10.43 15.83 10.66
C ASP A 114 10.09 14.63 11.57
N TRP A 115 10.58 14.60 12.81
CA TRP A 115 10.20 13.54 13.75
C TRP A 115 8.69 13.58 14.07
N ILE A 116 8.06 14.77 14.02
CA ILE A 116 6.62 14.94 14.26
C ILE A 116 5.82 14.28 13.12
N SER A 117 6.26 14.42 11.87
CA SER A 117 5.58 13.78 10.73
C SER A 117 5.67 12.27 10.82
N ARG A 118 6.82 11.73 11.24
CA ARG A 118 7.01 10.29 11.46
C ARG A 118 6.18 9.75 12.61
N LEU A 119 6.09 10.50 13.72
CA LEU A 119 5.27 10.13 14.88
C LEU A 119 3.78 10.10 14.52
N THR A 120 3.31 11.10 13.79
CA THR A 120 1.89 11.23 13.38
C THR A 120 1.56 10.49 12.09
N ARG A 121 2.56 9.88 11.44
CA ARG A 121 2.47 9.21 10.14
C ARG A 121 2.03 10.12 8.98
N LEU A 122 2.21 11.44 9.12
CA LEU A 122 2.05 12.39 8.00
C LEU A 122 3.11 12.18 6.90
N ASP A 123 4.19 11.44 7.20
CA ASP A 123 5.24 11.04 6.26
C ASP A 123 4.81 9.99 5.24
N GLN A 124 3.63 9.39 5.40
CA GLN A 124 3.12 8.37 4.49
C GLN A 124 2.93 8.92 3.07
N SER A 125 3.41 8.16 2.08
CA SER A 125 3.25 8.44 0.66
C SER A 125 2.60 7.27 -0.07
N TRP A 126 1.78 7.58 -1.07
CA TRP A 126 1.10 6.63 -1.93
C TRP A 126 1.63 6.75 -3.36
N SER A 127 2.92 6.50 -3.55
CA SER A 127 3.58 6.55 -4.87
C SER A 127 4.05 5.16 -5.27
N ILE A 128 3.10 4.29 -5.64
CA ILE A 128 3.45 2.94 -6.09
C ILE A 128 3.81 2.94 -7.59
N PHE A 129 3.14 3.79 -8.39
CA PHE A 129 3.33 3.79 -9.86
C PHE A 129 3.33 5.19 -10.50
N ALA A 130 3.05 6.26 -9.76
CA ALA A 130 2.97 7.61 -10.30
C ALA A 130 4.02 8.55 -9.67
N PRO A 131 4.50 9.58 -10.40
CA PRO A 131 4.23 9.84 -11.83
C PRO A 131 5.13 9.03 -12.79
N ASN A 132 6.23 8.48 -12.29
CA ASN A 132 7.22 7.77 -13.10
C ASN A 132 7.24 6.29 -12.70
N PRO A 133 6.37 5.44 -13.28
CA PRO A 133 6.43 4.00 -13.03
C PRO A 133 7.78 3.45 -13.49
N PRO A 134 8.30 2.38 -12.85
CA PRO A 134 9.46 1.66 -13.34
C PRO A 134 9.28 1.28 -14.81
N ARG A 135 10.32 1.49 -15.62
CA ARG A 135 10.33 1.12 -17.04
C ARG A 135 11.25 -0.06 -17.32
N ASP A 136 11.78 -0.66 -16.27
CA ASP A 136 12.66 -1.82 -16.29
C ASP A 136 11.93 -3.00 -15.65
N ASP A 137 11.84 -4.11 -16.38
CA ASP A 137 11.37 -5.41 -15.92
C ASP A 137 12.41 -6.48 -16.28
N GLY A 138 12.18 -7.71 -15.88
CA GLY A 138 12.99 -8.84 -16.30
C GLY A 138 12.82 -10.09 -15.44
N TRP A 139 13.60 -11.11 -15.76
CA TRP A 139 13.59 -12.39 -15.04
C TRP A 139 15.00 -12.93 -14.88
N HIS A 140 15.18 -13.75 -13.85
CA HIS A 140 16.43 -14.45 -13.61
C HIS A 140 16.41 -15.80 -14.32
N VAL A 141 17.55 -16.19 -14.88
CA VAL A 141 17.82 -17.54 -15.40
C VAL A 141 19.11 -18.00 -14.74
N ILE A 142 19.12 -19.17 -14.11
CA ILE A 142 20.31 -19.71 -13.43
C ILE A 142 20.77 -20.95 -14.18
N GLN A 143 21.68 -20.76 -15.13
CA GLN A 143 22.23 -21.85 -15.93
C GLN A 143 23.28 -22.59 -15.11
N GLY A 144 22.96 -23.81 -14.70
CA GLY A 144 23.84 -24.68 -13.94
C GLY A 144 24.40 -25.81 -14.78
N LYS A 145 25.63 -26.21 -14.45
CA LYS A 145 26.31 -27.37 -15.02
C LYS A 145 26.46 -28.44 -13.96
N LEU A 146 25.95 -29.64 -14.24
CA LEU A 146 26.09 -30.81 -13.38
C LEU A 146 27.46 -31.46 -13.58
N LYS A 147 27.85 -32.37 -12.67
CA LYS A 147 29.12 -33.10 -12.77
C LYS A 147 29.23 -34.02 -14.00
N ASP A 148 28.11 -34.50 -14.53
CA ASP A 148 28.08 -35.20 -15.83
C ASP A 148 28.15 -34.26 -17.05
N GLY A 149 28.20 -32.95 -16.82
CA GLY A 149 28.25 -31.94 -17.86
C GLY A 149 26.89 -31.48 -18.38
N THR A 150 25.79 -32.08 -17.92
CA THR A 150 24.43 -31.66 -18.30
C THR A 150 24.16 -30.23 -17.84
N GLU A 151 23.56 -29.41 -18.70
CA GLU A 151 23.12 -28.06 -18.38
C GLU A 151 21.65 -28.04 -17.98
N ILE A 152 21.32 -27.28 -16.94
CA ILE A 152 19.98 -27.18 -16.37
C ILE A 152 19.67 -25.76 -15.90
N ASP A 153 18.41 -25.39 -15.80
CA ASP A 153 17.99 -24.20 -15.04
C ASP A 153 17.82 -24.59 -13.56
N VAL A 154 18.71 -24.08 -12.71
CA VAL A 154 18.73 -24.37 -11.27
C VAL A 154 17.45 -23.91 -10.56
N LEU A 155 16.74 -22.91 -11.10
CA LEU A 155 15.51 -22.39 -10.49
C LEU A 155 14.32 -23.34 -10.65
N ASN A 156 14.24 -24.06 -11.77
CA ASN A 156 13.08 -24.91 -12.09
C ASN A 156 13.43 -26.41 -12.20
N GLY A 157 14.71 -26.76 -12.35
CA GLY A 157 15.23 -28.13 -12.44
C GLY A 157 15.07 -28.81 -13.81
N GLY A 158 14.72 -28.07 -14.85
CA GLY A 158 14.59 -28.56 -16.24
C GLY A 158 15.60 -27.91 -17.18
N ASP A 159 15.27 -27.91 -18.48
CA ASP A 159 16.13 -27.35 -19.51
C ASP A 159 16.26 -25.82 -19.39
N VAL A 160 17.43 -25.31 -19.78
CA VAL A 160 17.71 -23.88 -19.77
C VAL A 160 16.89 -23.19 -20.86
N THR A 161 16.00 -22.30 -20.45
CA THR A 161 15.26 -21.41 -21.37
C THR A 161 15.56 -19.96 -21.05
N TRP A 162 15.74 -19.16 -22.10
CA TRP A 162 15.96 -17.72 -22.01
C TRP A 162 14.66 -16.92 -22.15
N GLU A 163 13.56 -17.59 -22.47
CA GLU A 163 12.27 -16.97 -22.72
C GLU A 163 11.64 -16.46 -21.42
N LYS A 164 10.75 -15.46 -21.55
CA LYS A 164 10.02 -14.89 -20.42
C LYS A 164 9.13 -15.96 -19.78
N PRO A 165 9.25 -16.21 -18.47
CA PRO A 165 8.46 -17.24 -17.81
C PRO A 165 6.97 -16.89 -17.83
N SER A 166 6.14 -17.89 -18.14
CA SER A 166 4.68 -17.79 -18.04
C SER A 166 4.23 -17.43 -16.62
N ILE A 167 2.98 -16.96 -16.48
CA ILE A 167 2.40 -16.64 -15.16
C ILE A 167 2.46 -17.86 -14.21
N LYS A 168 2.21 -19.07 -14.72
CA LYS A 168 2.28 -20.31 -13.94
C LYS A 168 3.70 -20.58 -13.44
N GLN A 169 4.71 -20.45 -14.30
CA GLN A 169 6.12 -20.60 -13.93
C GLN A 169 6.52 -19.55 -12.88
N ARG A 170 6.18 -18.28 -13.09
CA ARG A 170 6.47 -17.20 -12.12
C ARG A 170 5.84 -17.45 -10.75
N ASN A 171 4.62 -17.99 -10.68
CA ASN A 171 3.98 -18.32 -9.42
C ASN A 171 4.64 -19.51 -8.70
N SER A 172 5.20 -20.46 -9.46
CA SER A 172 5.99 -21.56 -8.90
C SER A 172 7.34 -21.09 -8.37
N LEU A 173 8.03 -20.22 -9.12
CA LEU A 173 9.32 -19.65 -8.74
C LEU A 173 9.20 -18.71 -7.54
N TYR A 174 8.23 -17.80 -7.58
CA TYR A 174 8.02 -16.78 -6.57
C TYR A 174 6.78 -17.10 -5.71
N ARG A 175 6.89 -18.17 -4.93
CA ARG A 175 5.78 -18.76 -4.15
C ARG A 175 5.08 -17.78 -3.22
N ASN A 176 5.79 -16.77 -2.73
CA ASN A 176 5.26 -15.75 -1.83
C ASN A 176 5.90 -14.37 -2.12
N MET A 177 5.37 -13.35 -1.45
CA MET A 177 5.83 -11.97 -1.60
C MET A 177 7.29 -11.81 -1.19
N GLN A 178 7.76 -12.55 -0.17
CA GLN A 178 9.13 -12.50 0.32
C GLN A 178 10.13 -12.92 -0.77
N TRP A 179 9.87 -14.01 -1.48
CA TRP A 179 10.67 -14.41 -2.63
C TRP A 179 10.62 -13.38 -3.75
N ARG A 180 9.43 -12.83 -4.08
CA ARG A 180 9.33 -11.75 -5.08
C ARG A 180 10.20 -10.54 -4.71
N THR A 181 10.10 -10.06 -3.48
CA THR A 181 10.91 -8.94 -2.98
C THR A 181 12.39 -9.28 -2.97
N TYR A 182 12.76 -10.51 -2.61
CA TYR A 182 14.15 -10.95 -2.63
C TYR A 182 14.75 -10.88 -4.03
N PHE A 183 14.07 -11.42 -5.04
CA PHE A 183 14.54 -11.37 -6.43
C PHE A 183 14.54 -9.95 -7.02
N ILE A 184 13.56 -9.11 -6.66
CA ILE A 184 13.58 -7.67 -7.00
C ILE A 184 14.85 -7.02 -6.43
N ASN A 185 15.22 -7.35 -5.19
CA ASN A 185 16.42 -6.82 -4.55
C ASN A 185 17.72 -7.41 -5.13
N LEU A 186 17.72 -8.66 -5.60
CA LEU A 186 18.85 -9.25 -6.33
C LEU A 186 19.19 -8.45 -7.60
N ASN A 187 18.19 -7.93 -8.30
CA ASN A 187 18.42 -7.08 -9.48
C ASN A 187 18.83 -5.62 -9.15
N ARG A 188 18.91 -5.25 -7.88
CA ARG A 188 19.31 -3.89 -7.45
C ARG A 188 20.78 -3.87 -7.01
N ALA A 189 21.29 -2.68 -6.71
CA ALA A 189 22.66 -2.51 -6.22
C ALA A 189 22.98 -3.35 -4.96
N ILE A 190 21.97 -3.63 -4.12
CA ILE A 190 22.10 -4.51 -2.95
C ILE A 190 22.37 -5.98 -3.33
N GLY A 191 21.92 -6.42 -4.51
CA GLY A 191 22.11 -7.77 -5.03
C GLY A 191 23.57 -8.22 -5.05
N ARG A 192 24.50 -7.32 -5.36
CA ARG A 192 25.95 -7.61 -5.29
C ARG A 192 26.41 -8.12 -3.93
N LYS A 193 25.77 -7.67 -2.83
CA LYS A 193 26.06 -8.16 -1.47
C LYS A 193 25.33 -9.46 -1.16
N LEU A 194 24.24 -9.77 -1.87
CA LEU A 194 23.39 -10.93 -1.63
C LEU A 194 23.81 -12.15 -2.45
N TYR A 195 24.32 -11.97 -3.67
CA TYR A 195 24.72 -13.07 -4.55
C TYR A 195 25.66 -14.09 -3.90
N PRO A 196 26.72 -13.71 -3.15
CA PRO A 196 27.57 -14.71 -2.49
C PRO A 196 26.79 -15.67 -1.56
N TYR A 197 25.81 -15.15 -0.82
CA TYR A 197 25.01 -15.95 0.11
C TYR A 197 23.95 -16.76 -0.62
N TYR A 198 23.28 -16.15 -1.61
CA TYR A 198 22.28 -16.84 -2.42
C TYR A 198 22.91 -18.00 -3.19
N SER A 199 24.08 -17.78 -3.77
CA SER A 199 24.78 -18.78 -4.55
C SER A 199 25.26 -19.96 -3.70
N LYS A 200 25.77 -19.70 -2.48
CA LYS A 200 26.07 -20.75 -1.49
C LYS A 200 24.82 -21.54 -1.09
N TYR A 201 23.68 -20.85 -0.92
CA TYR A 201 22.39 -21.50 -0.64
C TYR A 201 21.99 -22.44 -1.79
N LEU A 202 22.06 -22.00 -3.05
CA LEU A 202 21.73 -22.84 -4.20
C LEU A 202 22.61 -24.08 -4.32
N CYS A 203 23.93 -23.94 -4.15
CA CYS A 203 24.85 -25.08 -4.11
C CYS A 203 24.46 -26.09 -3.03
N ARG A 204 24.17 -25.60 -1.81
CA ARG A 204 23.80 -26.46 -0.68
C ARG A 204 22.48 -27.19 -0.93
N GLU A 205 21.43 -26.47 -1.32
CA GLU A 205 20.10 -27.05 -1.54
C GLU A 205 20.11 -28.09 -2.66
N TRP A 206 20.75 -27.77 -3.79
CA TRP A 206 20.82 -28.70 -4.92
C TRP A 206 21.61 -29.96 -4.56
N ASN A 207 22.81 -29.80 -3.99
CA ASN A 207 23.70 -30.92 -3.67
C ASN A 207 23.28 -31.69 -2.41
N ALA A 208 22.36 -31.16 -1.61
CA ALA A 208 21.66 -31.92 -0.58
C ALA A 208 20.68 -32.91 -1.22
N LYS A 209 19.91 -32.46 -2.23
CA LYS A 209 18.88 -33.25 -2.91
C LYS A 209 19.44 -34.27 -3.91
N TYR A 210 20.49 -33.91 -4.66
CA TYR A 210 21.08 -34.76 -5.70
C TYR A 210 22.52 -35.16 -5.35
N LYS A 211 22.91 -36.39 -5.70
CA LYS A 211 24.22 -36.99 -5.38
C LYS A 211 24.90 -37.53 -6.65
N GLY A 212 26.20 -37.79 -6.55
CA GLY A 212 26.99 -38.34 -7.65
C GLY A 212 27.06 -37.38 -8.85
N SER A 213 26.81 -37.91 -10.05
CA SER A 213 26.93 -37.16 -11.31
C SER A 213 25.91 -36.01 -11.45
N LYS A 214 24.77 -36.10 -10.74
CA LYS A 214 23.70 -35.09 -10.76
C LYS A 214 23.94 -33.92 -9.79
N GLN A 215 25.08 -33.88 -9.12
CA GLN A 215 25.45 -32.72 -8.30
C GLN A 215 25.74 -31.52 -9.19
N LEU A 216 25.32 -30.35 -8.73
CA LEU A 216 25.62 -29.06 -9.34
C LEU A 216 27.08 -28.72 -9.07
N ASP A 217 27.84 -28.59 -10.15
CA ASP A 217 29.26 -28.29 -10.14
C ASP A 217 29.51 -26.78 -10.15
N SER A 218 28.85 -26.07 -11.06
CA SER A 218 28.93 -24.61 -11.21
C SER A 218 27.64 -24.05 -11.82
N PHE A 219 27.45 -22.73 -11.73
CA PHE A 219 26.36 -22.04 -12.40
C PHE A 219 26.64 -20.55 -12.61
N ASP A 220 25.92 -19.98 -13.56
CA ASP A 220 25.85 -18.55 -13.82
C ASP A 220 24.44 -18.03 -13.53
N ILE A 221 24.34 -16.88 -12.85
CA ILE A 221 23.08 -16.17 -12.64
C ILE A 221 22.97 -15.06 -13.68
N TYR A 222 22.07 -15.23 -14.63
CA TYR A 222 21.72 -14.23 -15.61
C TYR A 222 20.47 -13.45 -15.21
N PHE A 223 20.43 -12.18 -15.58
CA PHE A 223 19.22 -11.37 -15.58
C PHE A 223 18.88 -10.96 -17.01
N MET A 224 17.70 -11.37 -17.46
CA MET A 224 17.12 -11.02 -18.76
C MET A 224 16.36 -9.71 -18.56
N LYS A 225 17.01 -8.60 -18.87
CA LYS A 225 16.46 -7.26 -18.66
C LYS A 225 15.60 -6.85 -19.84
N GLU A 226 14.37 -6.47 -19.54
CA GLU A 226 13.36 -6.07 -20.52
C GLU A 226 12.97 -4.63 -20.25
N ARG A 227 13.14 -3.76 -21.24
CA ARG A 227 12.75 -2.35 -21.10
C ARG A 227 11.32 -2.15 -21.60
N THR A 228 10.53 -1.42 -20.84
CA THR A 228 9.23 -0.90 -21.27
C THR A 228 9.47 0.32 -22.16
N VAL A 229 9.09 0.19 -23.43
CA VAL A 229 9.20 1.22 -24.47
C VAL A 229 7.82 1.86 -24.75
N PRO A 230 7.77 3.04 -25.40
CA PRO A 230 6.52 3.63 -25.86
C PRO A 230 5.71 2.72 -26.80
N PRO A 231 4.38 2.94 -26.93
CA PRO A 231 3.55 2.18 -27.86
C PRO A 231 4.08 2.28 -29.30
N GLY A 232 4.24 1.13 -29.97
CA GLY A 232 4.72 1.04 -31.35
C GLY A 232 6.22 0.76 -31.48
N GLU A 233 6.99 0.81 -30.39
CA GLU A 233 8.39 0.39 -30.36
C GLU A 233 8.53 -1.09 -29.96
N THR A 234 9.56 -1.76 -30.48
CA THR A 234 9.89 -3.15 -30.11
C THR A 234 10.60 -3.18 -28.77
N GLN A 235 10.21 -4.11 -27.89
CA GLN A 235 10.88 -4.33 -26.62
C GLN A 235 12.10 -5.24 -26.82
N ASP A 236 13.29 -4.72 -26.52
CA ASP A 236 14.52 -5.50 -26.53
C ASP A 236 14.80 -6.17 -25.18
N ILE A 237 15.43 -7.34 -25.25
CA ILE A 237 15.86 -8.11 -24.08
C ILE A 237 17.39 -8.12 -24.03
N GLU A 238 17.96 -7.56 -22.97
CA GLU A 238 19.40 -7.58 -22.68
C GLU A 238 19.73 -8.74 -21.72
N LYS A 239 20.57 -9.68 -22.15
CA LYS A 239 21.08 -10.76 -21.29
C LYS A 239 22.33 -10.30 -20.53
N ASN A 240 22.22 -10.13 -19.21
CA ASN A 240 23.34 -9.71 -18.35
C ASN A 240 23.76 -10.84 -17.41
N ASN A 241 25.05 -11.18 -17.37
CA ASN A 241 25.58 -12.08 -16.33
C ASN A 241 25.82 -11.27 -15.04
N HIS A 242 25.15 -11.63 -13.96
CA HIS A 242 25.26 -10.94 -12.68
C HIS A 242 26.19 -11.65 -11.68
N TRP A 243 26.37 -12.97 -11.81
CA TRP A 243 27.18 -13.74 -10.86
C TRP A 243 27.59 -15.09 -11.44
N GLN A 244 28.81 -15.53 -11.11
CA GLN A 244 29.32 -16.87 -11.43
C GLN A 244 29.69 -17.59 -10.14
N GLN A 245 29.34 -18.88 -10.05
CA GLN A 245 29.58 -19.68 -8.86
C GLN A 245 30.11 -21.07 -9.19
N SER A 246 31.17 -21.49 -8.49
CA SER A 246 31.57 -22.89 -8.34
C SER A 246 31.07 -23.44 -7.00
N CYS A 247 30.51 -24.65 -6.98
CA CYS A 247 29.99 -25.27 -5.76
C CYS A 247 31.03 -26.07 -4.97
N PHE A 248 32.18 -26.38 -5.58
CA PHE A 248 33.23 -27.20 -4.96
C PHE A 248 34.55 -26.46 -4.70
N ASP A 249 34.66 -25.18 -5.08
CA ASP A 249 35.85 -24.37 -4.78
C ASP A 249 36.08 -24.18 -3.26
N GLU A 250 37.34 -24.32 -2.84
CA GLU A 250 37.76 -24.27 -1.42
C GLU A 250 37.39 -22.97 -0.70
N LYS A 251 37.22 -21.86 -1.43
CA LYS A 251 36.81 -20.57 -0.87
C LYS A 251 35.36 -20.55 -0.34
N ASN A 252 34.55 -21.56 -0.67
CA ASN A 252 33.17 -21.68 -0.20
C ASN A 252 33.00 -22.49 1.09
N LYS A 253 34.10 -23.03 1.67
CA LYS A 253 34.09 -23.81 2.93
C LYS A 253 34.07 -22.97 4.22
N LYS A 254 33.94 -21.65 4.14
CA LYS A 254 33.75 -20.75 5.30
C LYS A 254 32.32 -20.25 5.40
#